data_AF-A0A2R6KYU7-F1
#
_entry.id   AF-A0A2R6KYU7-F1
#
_cell.length_a   1.000
_cell.length_b   1.000
_cell.length_c   1.000
_cell.angle_alpha   90.00
_cell.angle_beta   90.00
_cell.angle_gamma   90.00
#
_symmetry.space_group_name_H-M   'P 1'
#
loop_
_entity.id
_entity.type
_entity.pdbx_description
1 polymer ?
#
loop_
_entity_poly.entity_id
_entity_poly.type
_entity_poly.pdbx_seq_one_letter_code
_entity_poly.pdbx_strand_id
1 'polypeptide(L)'
;MRPASAAGTPAAGTTAEAAGGPPGVTFSDPIADRHRRLDADSFADIYVVGDVHGCIQELETLLDRLDPGAEDLVLFVGDLVRKGPDGRAVLDRVASSSTMLSVRGNNEQKFLDGDARPDRLGDTAEYIPAMPAAISFADALVVHGGVDPRRPLADHTLENLLETRAIPPENGYDGPFWFDFHEGPPRVFFGHTVLAEPYESEWAVGLDTGCVHGRQLTAYDYRAEEFIGVPAQETYRQRDPATVVDPATDVGG
;
A
#
# COMPACT_ATOMS: atom_id res chain seq x y z
N MET A 1 -7.85 -45.11 21.04
CA MET A 1 -7.22 -44.86 19.73
C MET A 1 -8.30 -44.32 18.80
N ARG A 2 -8.36 -43.00 18.61
CA ARG A 2 -9.33 -42.33 17.72
C ARG A 2 -8.67 -42.15 16.34
N PRO A 3 -9.34 -42.40 15.20
CA PRO A 3 -8.76 -42.08 13.91
C PRO A 3 -8.85 -40.57 13.66
N ALA A 4 -7.80 -40.03 13.06
CA ALA A 4 -7.68 -38.63 12.67
C ALA A 4 -8.62 -38.32 11.49
N SER A 5 -9.34 -37.21 11.60
CA SER A 5 -10.11 -36.61 10.51
C SER A 5 -9.15 -35.93 9.55
N ALA A 6 -9.07 -36.40 8.30
CA ALA A 6 -8.37 -35.71 7.24
C ALA A 6 -9.19 -34.48 6.83
N ALA A 7 -8.65 -33.29 7.08
CA ALA A 7 -9.18 -32.05 6.51
C ALA A 7 -8.87 -32.04 5.01
N GLY A 8 -9.92 -31.99 4.19
CA GLY A 8 -9.81 -31.88 2.75
C GLY A 8 -9.27 -30.51 2.34
N THR A 9 -8.30 -30.51 1.43
CA THR A 9 -7.83 -29.35 0.69
C THR A 9 -9.02 -28.70 -0.03
N PRO A 10 -9.27 -27.38 0.10
CA PRO A 10 -10.27 -26.73 -0.71
C PRO A 10 -9.77 -26.69 -2.17
N ALA A 11 -10.58 -27.24 -3.05
CA ALA A 11 -10.36 -27.28 -4.49
C ALA A 11 -10.35 -25.85 -5.06
N ALA A 12 -9.45 -25.62 -6.02
CA ALA A 12 -9.40 -24.42 -6.84
C ALA A 12 -10.76 -24.22 -7.55
N GLY A 13 -11.54 -23.25 -7.06
CA GLY A 13 -12.79 -22.82 -7.65
C GLY A 13 -12.54 -21.77 -8.72
N THR A 14 -12.97 -22.09 -9.93
CA THR A 14 -13.32 -21.22 -11.08
C THR A 14 -13.41 -19.71 -10.81
N THR A 15 -12.62 -18.94 -11.57
CA THR A 15 -12.62 -17.48 -11.63
C THR A 15 -13.94 -16.94 -12.20
N ALA A 16 -14.84 -16.54 -11.32
CA ALA A 16 -15.84 -15.52 -11.66
C ALA A 16 -15.11 -14.17 -11.66
N GLU A 17 -15.19 -13.41 -12.75
CA GLU A 17 -14.73 -12.02 -12.77
C GLU A 17 -15.48 -11.25 -11.69
N ALA A 18 -14.80 -10.95 -10.58
CA ALA A 18 -15.36 -10.15 -9.50
C ALA A 18 -15.59 -8.72 -10.01
N ALA A 19 -16.85 -8.29 -10.01
CA ALA A 19 -17.34 -7.02 -10.53
C ALA A 19 -16.94 -5.78 -9.69
N GLY A 20 -15.79 -5.79 -9.01
CA GLY A 20 -15.48 -4.82 -7.95
C GLY A 20 -14.54 -3.67 -8.30
N GLY A 21 -13.78 -3.74 -9.40
CA GLY A 21 -12.75 -2.72 -9.72
C GLY A 21 -13.10 -1.80 -10.89
N PRO A 22 -12.29 -0.77 -11.17
CA PRO A 22 -12.55 0.15 -12.26
C PRO A 22 -12.51 -0.60 -13.60
N PRO A 23 -13.43 -0.31 -14.53
CA PRO A 23 -13.33 -0.85 -15.87
C PRO A 23 -12.01 -0.42 -16.50
N GLY A 24 -11.28 -1.38 -17.10
CA GLY A 24 -10.02 -1.09 -17.81
C GLY A 24 -8.73 -1.18 -16.99
N VAL A 25 -8.79 -1.41 -15.67
CA VAL A 25 -7.58 -1.79 -14.91
C VAL A 25 -7.26 -3.23 -15.24
N THR A 26 -6.31 -3.48 -16.13
CA THR A 26 -5.88 -4.82 -16.54
C THR A 26 -4.37 -4.91 -16.48
N PHE A 27 -3.86 -5.99 -15.91
CA PHE A 27 -2.44 -6.32 -15.85
C PHE A 27 -2.16 -7.59 -16.67
N SER A 28 -0.98 -7.71 -17.27
CA SER A 28 -0.50 -8.97 -17.83
C SER A 28 0.17 -9.82 -16.75
N ASP A 29 0.42 -11.09 -17.06
CA ASP A 29 1.21 -11.96 -16.18
C ASP A 29 2.62 -11.40 -15.95
N PRO A 30 3.18 -11.53 -14.73
CA PRO A 30 2.65 -12.26 -13.58
C PRO A 30 1.79 -11.40 -12.63
N ILE A 31 1.46 -10.17 -13.00
CA ILE A 31 0.73 -9.23 -12.13
C ILE A 31 -0.76 -9.54 -12.12
N ALA A 32 -1.31 -10.07 -13.21
CA ALA A 32 -2.70 -10.52 -13.27
C ALA A 32 -3.07 -11.45 -12.10
N ASP A 33 -2.23 -12.45 -11.81
CA ASP A 33 -2.41 -13.39 -10.69
C ASP A 33 -2.24 -12.75 -9.30
N ARG A 34 -1.67 -11.55 -9.24
CA ARG A 34 -1.38 -10.79 -8.02
C ARG A 34 -2.21 -9.51 -7.93
N HIS A 35 -3.22 -9.35 -8.78
CA HIS A 35 -4.17 -8.26 -8.77
C HIS A 35 -5.46 -8.72 -8.10
N ARG A 36 -5.82 -8.08 -6.99
CA ARG A 36 -7.08 -8.36 -6.29
C ARG A 36 -8.11 -7.26 -6.59
N ARG A 37 -9.30 -7.66 -7.00
CA ARG A 37 -10.45 -6.76 -7.16
C ARG A 37 -11.40 -6.89 -5.97
N LEU A 38 -11.76 -5.78 -5.35
CA LEU A 38 -12.69 -5.73 -4.23
C LEU A 38 -13.94 -4.99 -4.66
N ASP A 39 -15.11 -5.47 -4.28
CA ASP A 39 -16.36 -4.74 -4.48
C ASP A 39 -16.50 -3.65 -3.40
N ALA A 40 -16.44 -2.39 -3.81
CA ALA A 40 -16.51 -1.25 -2.88
C ALA A 40 -17.88 -1.14 -2.18
N ASP A 41 -18.95 -1.64 -2.80
CA ASP A 41 -20.30 -1.61 -2.22
C ASP A 41 -20.48 -2.67 -1.11
N SER A 42 -19.51 -3.57 -0.95
CA SER A 42 -19.48 -4.54 0.15
C SER A 42 -18.98 -3.95 1.48
N PHE A 43 -18.54 -2.69 1.49
CA PHE A 43 -17.96 -2.03 2.67
C PHE A 43 -18.69 -0.73 2.98
N ALA A 44 -18.94 -0.47 4.27
CA ALA A 44 -19.57 0.77 4.72
C ALA A 44 -18.63 1.97 4.48
N ASP A 45 -17.38 1.91 4.95
CA ASP A 45 -16.31 2.85 4.62
C ASP A 45 -15.02 2.15 4.14
N ILE A 46 -14.13 2.93 3.50
CA ILE A 46 -12.83 2.45 3.00
C ILE A 46 -11.75 3.46 3.36
N TYR A 47 -10.75 3.01 4.09
CA TYR A 47 -9.57 3.79 4.45
C TYR A 47 -8.33 3.27 3.73
N VAL A 48 -7.47 4.15 3.23
CA VAL A 48 -6.17 3.77 2.64
C VAL A 48 -5.05 4.38 3.47
N VAL A 49 -4.12 3.56 3.95
CA VAL A 49 -3.06 3.91 4.90
C VAL A 49 -1.68 3.84 4.23
N GLY A 50 -0.84 4.84 4.49
CA GLY A 50 0.54 4.94 4.02
C GLY A 50 1.52 3.93 4.64
N ASP A 51 2.81 4.09 4.31
CA ASP A 51 3.91 3.23 4.77
C ASP A 51 4.04 3.23 6.32
N VAL A 52 3.83 2.07 6.93
CA VAL A 52 3.82 1.92 8.40
C VAL A 52 5.21 1.63 8.95
N HIS A 53 6.01 0.81 8.26
CA HIS A 53 7.40 0.49 8.61
C HIS A 53 7.61 0.02 10.06
N GLY A 54 6.69 -0.78 10.61
CA GLY A 54 6.80 -1.29 11.98
C GLY A 54 6.48 -0.27 13.08
N CYS A 55 5.94 0.91 12.73
CA CYS A 55 5.45 1.93 13.67
C CYS A 55 4.10 1.50 14.28
N ILE A 56 4.13 0.45 15.12
CA ILE A 56 2.92 -0.16 15.69
C ILE A 56 2.12 0.81 16.57
N GLN A 57 2.78 1.69 17.31
CA GLN A 57 2.07 2.62 18.20
C GLN A 57 1.30 3.67 17.41
N GLU A 58 1.89 4.19 16.34
CA GLU A 58 1.24 5.08 15.38
C GLU A 58 0.10 4.39 14.65
N LEU A 59 0.28 3.13 14.25
CA LEU A 59 -0.80 2.34 13.65
C LEU A 59 -2.00 2.21 14.58
N GLU A 60 -1.80 1.78 15.83
CA GLU A 60 -2.93 1.67 16.78
C GLU A 60 -3.57 3.05 17.06
N THR A 61 -2.77 4.11 17.19
CA THR A 61 -3.30 5.48 17.38
C THR A 61 -4.12 5.96 16.18
N LEU A 62 -3.68 5.63 14.96
CA LEU A 62 -4.41 5.94 13.75
C LEU A 62 -5.71 5.13 13.68
N LEU A 63 -5.67 3.83 13.97
CA LEU A 63 -6.86 2.98 13.98
C LEU A 63 -7.88 3.42 15.04
N ASP A 64 -7.42 3.83 16.22
CA ASP A 64 -8.29 4.42 17.26
C ASP A 64 -8.96 5.72 16.78
N ARG A 65 -8.28 6.50 15.94
CA ARG A 65 -8.81 7.75 15.38
C ARG A 65 -9.78 7.51 14.22
N LEU A 66 -9.51 6.51 13.38
CA LEU A 66 -10.38 6.09 12.29
C LEU A 66 -11.63 5.38 12.82
N ASP A 67 -11.50 4.65 13.93
CA ASP A 67 -12.55 3.83 14.57
C ASP A 67 -13.29 2.92 13.57
N PRO A 68 -12.58 2.09 12.76
CA PRO A 68 -13.22 1.29 11.73
C PRO A 68 -14.09 0.20 12.36
N GLY A 69 -15.35 0.16 11.93
CA GLY A 69 -16.31 -0.88 12.24
C GLY A 69 -16.03 -2.18 11.50
N ALA A 70 -16.85 -3.21 11.81
CA ALA A 70 -16.68 -4.54 11.22
C ALA A 70 -17.03 -4.61 9.71
N GLU A 71 -17.74 -3.60 9.19
CA GLU A 71 -18.11 -3.48 7.78
C GLU A 71 -17.19 -2.51 7.01
N ASP A 72 -16.17 -1.95 7.66
CA ASP A 72 -15.23 -1.01 7.05
C ASP A 72 -13.97 -1.74 6.59
N LEU A 73 -13.38 -1.24 5.51
CA LEU A 73 -12.16 -1.77 4.92
C LEU A 73 -10.98 -0.84 5.23
N VAL A 74 -9.86 -1.39 5.72
CA VAL A 74 -8.59 -0.66 5.81
C VAL A 74 -7.59 -1.29 4.84
N LEU A 75 -7.17 -0.52 3.85
CA LEU A 75 -6.15 -0.87 2.87
C LEU A 75 -4.83 -0.22 3.23
N PHE A 76 -3.73 -0.93 3.05
CA PHE A 76 -2.38 -0.39 3.23
C PHE A 76 -1.65 -0.37 1.89
N VAL A 77 -0.87 0.68 1.63
CA VAL A 77 -0.05 0.83 0.41
C VAL A 77 1.25 -0.01 0.45
N GLY A 78 1.39 -0.93 1.40
CA GLY A 78 2.58 -1.76 1.59
C GLY A 78 3.57 -1.19 2.60
N ASP A 79 4.78 -1.74 2.62
CA ASP A 79 5.85 -1.35 3.53
C ASP A 79 5.41 -1.34 5.00
N LEU A 80 4.76 -2.44 5.40
CA LEU A 80 4.32 -2.70 6.76
C LEU A 80 5.50 -2.96 7.70
N VAL A 81 6.59 -3.54 7.17
CA VAL A 81 7.76 -3.96 7.96
C VAL A 81 9.01 -3.12 7.71
N ARG A 82 10.07 -3.43 8.46
CA ARG A 82 11.43 -2.89 8.36
C ARG A 82 11.54 -1.41 8.78
N LYS A 83 12.74 -1.03 9.21
CA LYS A 83 13.17 0.32 9.66
C LYS A 83 12.67 0.73 11.05
N GLY A 84 11.39 0.53 11.36
CA GLY A 84 10.81 0.92 12.65
C GLY A 84 10.91 -0.16 13.72
N PRO A 85 10.25 0.06 14.87
CA PRO A 85 10.51 -0.69 16.09
C PRO A 85 9.94 -2.11 16.09
N ASP A 86 8.78 -2.36 15.47
CA ASP A 86 8.13 -3.68 15.53
C ASP A 86 7.31 -4.01 14.27
N GLY A 87 8.01 -4.46 13.22
CA GLY A 87 7.36 -4.94 11.99
C GLY A 87 6.52 -6.20 12.19
N ARG A 88 6.84 -7.04 13.19
CA ARG A 88 6.05 -8.24 13.48
C ARG A 88 4.67 -7.87 14.03
N ALA A 89 4.62 -6.97 15.01
CA ALA A 89 3.36 -6.55 15.58
C ALA A 89 2.44 -5.89 14.55
N VAL A 90 3.00 -5.10 13.62
CA VAL A 90 2.24 -4.54 12.50
C VAL A 90 1.67 -5.64 11.60
N LEU A 91 2.48 -6.62 11.20
CA LEU A 91 1.99 -7.74 10.41
C LEU A 91 0.93 -8.56 11.15
N ASP A 92 1.14 -8.85 12.44
CA ASP A 92 0.17 -9.58 13.29
C ASP A 92 -1.17 -8.81 13.33
N ARG A 93 -1.10 -7.49 13.46
CA ARG A 93 -2.28 -6.62 13.53
C ARG A 93 -3.08 -6.62 12.23
N VAL A 94 -2.41 -6.54 11.08
CA VAL A 94 -3.06 -6.55 9.76
C VAL A 94 -3.57 -7.95 9.43
N ALA A 95 -2.74 -8.99 9.60
CA ALA A 95 -3.07 -10.37 9.22
C ALA A 95 -4.16 -11.01 10.09
N SER A 96 -4.40 -10.48 11.30
CA SER A 96 -5.47 -10.97 12.19
C SER A 96 -6.88 -10.46 11.85
N SER A 97 -7.01 -9.50 10.91
CA SER A 97 -8.31 -8.98 10.47
C SER A 97 -8.62 -9.37 9.03
N SER A 98 -9.87 -9.78 8.77
CA SER A 98 -10.36 -10.04 7.41
C SER A 98 -10.65 -8.76 6.60
N THR A 99 -10.76 -7.61 7.27
CA THR A 99 -11.05 -6.31 6.68
C THR A 99 -9.83 -5.38 6.67
N MET A 100 -8.65 -5.90 6.98
CA MET A 100 -7.38 -5.18 6.81
C MET A 100 -6.54 -5.88 5.75
N LEU A 101 -6.27 -5.22 4.64
CA LEU A 101 -5.53 -5.79 3.52
C LEU A 101 -4.40 -4.88 3.11
N SER A 102 -3.29 -5.43 2.63
CA SER A 102 -2.13 -4.64 2.21
C SER A 102 -1.66 -5.08 0.84
N VAL A 103 -1.34 -4.12 -0.03
CA VAL A 103 -0.53 -4.43 -1.21
C VAL A 103 0.90 -4.68 -0.76
N ARG A 104 1.65 -5.46 -1.54
CA ARG A 104 3.06 -5.71 -1.26
C ARG A 104 3.85 -4.41 -1.45
N GLY A 105 4.70 -4.07 -0.49
CA GLY A 105 5.72 -3.03 -0.64
C GLY A 105 7.08 -3.59 -1.06
N ASN A 106 8.03 -2.69 -1.35
CA ASN A 106 9.35 -3.13 -1.80
C ASN A 106 10.19 -3.68 -0.65
N ASN A 107 9.89 -3.35 0.61
CA ASN A 107 10.54 -3.96 1.76
C ASN A 107 10.03 -5.39 2.02
N GLU A 108 8.75 -5.66 1.77
CA GLU A 108 8.23 -7.03 1.74
C GLU A 108 8.82 -7.84 0.59
N GLN A 109 9.00 -7.25 -0.59
CA GLN A 109 9.62 -7.94 -1.72
C GLN A 109 11.09 -8.29 -1.44
N LYS A 110 11.88 -7.38 -0.87
CA LYS A 110 13.26 -7.65 -0.42
C LYS A 110 13.36 -8.76 0.62
N PHE A 111 12.31 -8.95 1.44
CA PHE A 111 12.23 -10.08 2.35
C PHE A 111 12.05 -11.41 1.58
N LEU A 112 11.16 -11.44 0.59
CA LEU A 112 10.94 -12.63 -0.26
C LEU A 112 12.17 -13.00 -1.09
N ASP A 113 12.92 -12.00 -1.55
CA ASP A 113 14.14 -12.19 -2.33
C ASP A 113 15.34 -12.64 -1.46
N GLY A 114 15.21 -12.56 -0.13
CA GLY A 114 16.26 -12.92 0.83
C GLY A 114 17.31 -11.81 1.06
N ASP A 115 17.09 -10.62 0.50
CA ASP A 115 17.98 -9.46 0.59
C ASP A 115 17.86 -8.71 1.93
N ALA A 116 16.74 -8.89 2.63
CA ALA A 116 16.55 -8.43 3.99
C ALA A 116 16.53 -9.63 4.94
N ARG A 117 17.36 -9.58 6.00
CA ARG A 117 17.21 -10.51 7.13
C ARG A 117 15.85 -10.23 7.77
N PRO A 118 15.07 -11.28 8.11
CA PRO A 118 13.86 -11.08 8.90
C PRO A 118 14.22 -10.25 10.14
N ASP A 119 13.51 -9.14 10.36
CA ASP A 119 13.03 -8.87 11.72
C ASP A 119 12.40 -10.18 12.21
N ARG A 120 12.39 -10.51 13.50
CA ARG A 120 11.84 -11.80 13.96
C ARG A 120 10.31 -11.85 13.75
N LEU A 121 9.84 -11.95 12.51
CA LEU A 121 8.45 -11.92 12.05
C LEU A 121 7.71 -13.20 12.46
N GLY A 122 8.45 -14.28 12.71
CA GLY A 122 7.88 -15.56 13.11
C GLY A 122 6.95 -16.12 12.04
N ASP A 123 5.89 -16.80 12.48
CA ASP A 123 4.94 -17.49 11.61
C ASP A 123 4.15 -16.53 10.72
N THR A 124 3.97 -15.27 11.15
CA THR A 124 3.22 -14.24 10.40
C THR A 124 3.94 -13.79 9.13
N ALA A 125 5.22 -14.14 8.96
CA ALA A 125 5.93 -13.95 7.69
C ALA A 125 5.24 -14.68 6.52
N GLU A 126 4.44 -15.72 6.79
CA GLU A 126 3.63 -16.44 5.79
C GLU A 126 2.56 -15.57 5.13
N TYR A 127 2.20 -14.42 5.71
CA TYR A 127 1.29 -13.45 5.10
C TYR A 127 1.93 -12.73 3.90
N ILE A 128 3.25 -12.49 3.91
CA ILE A 128 3.95 -11.68 2.91
C ILE A 128 3.81 -12.25 1.48
N PRO A 129 4.02 -13.55 1.23
CA PRO A 129 3.82 -14.13 -0.10
C PRO A 129 2.41 -13.95 -0.67
N ALA A 130 1.39 -13.85 0.21
CA ALA A 130 -0.02 -13.71 -0.17
C ALA A 130 -0.44 -12.26 -0.45
N MET A 131 0.38 -11.27 -0.10
CA MET A 131 0.09 -9.86 -0.38
C MET A 131 0.05 -9.63 -1.90
N PRO A 132 -1.06 -9.09 -2.45
CA PRO A 132 -1.18 -8.76 -3.87
C PRO A 132 -0.23 -7.63 -4.26
N ALA A 133 0.15 -7.56 -5.53
CA ALA A 133 0.93 -6.44 -6.07
C ALA A 133 0.05 -5.19 -6.31
N ALA A 134 -1.24 -5.41 -6.52
CA ALA A 134 -2.22 -4.35 -6.76
C ALA A 134 -3.58 -4.74 -6.17
N ILE A 135 -4.29 -3.76 -5.62
CA ILE A 135 -5.70 -3.88 -5.24
C ILE A 135 -6.47 -2.82 -6.00
N SER A 136 -7.62 -3.16 -6.59
CA SER A 136 -8.51 -2.17 -7.19
C SER A 136 -9.93 -2.30 -6.67
N PHE A 137 -10.60 -1.17 -6.49
CA PHE A 137 -11.99 -1.07 -6.04
C PHE A 137 -12.60 0.20 -6.63
N ALA A 138 -13.90 0.21 -6.95
CA ALA A 138 -14.59 1.37 -7.52
C ALA A 138 -13.83 2.01 -8.71
N ASP A 139 -13.32 3.23 -8.58
CA ASP A 139 -12.49 3.95 -9.57
C ASP A 139 -10.99 4.01 -9.19
N ALA A 140 -10.62 3.36 -8.08
CA ALA A 140 -9.31 3.42 -7.46
C ALA A 140 -8.41 2.20 -7.75
N LEU A 141 -7.11 2.46 -7.73
CA LEU A 141 -6.03 1.48 -7.76
C LEU A 141 -5.04 1.76 -6.62
N VAL A 142 -4.78 0.77 -5.77
CA VAL A 142 -3.75 0.80 -4.74
C VAL A 142 -2.54 0.02 -5.23
N VAL A 143 -1.39 0.67 -5.25
CA VAL A 143 -0.06 0.10 -5.54
C VAL A 143 0.94 0.72 -4.57
N HIS A 144 2.11 0.11 -4.40
CA HIS A 144 3.07 0.62 -3.42
C HIS A 144 3.85 1.84 -3.92
N GLY A 145 4.60 1.70 -5.02
CA GLY A 145 5.44 2.76 -5.57
C GLY A 145 4.66 3.76 -6.40
N GLY A 146 3.93 3.26 -7.38
CA GLY A 146 3.21 4.07 -8.35
C GLY A 146 3.08 3.39 -9.70
N VAL A 147 2.80 4.19 -10.73
CA VAL A 147 2.69 3.75 -12.13
C VAL A 147 3.54 4.65 -13.02
N ASP A 148 3.95 4.15 -14.19
CA ASP A 148 4.56 4.95 -15.26
C ASP A 148 3.46 5.38 -16.25
N PRO A 149 3.01 6.65 -16.25
CA PRO A 149 1.90 7.10 -17.09
C PRO A 149 2.15 6.98 -18.60
N ARG A 150 3.40 6.75 -19.01
CA ARG A 150 3.77 6.60 -20.43
C ARG A 150 3.47 5.21 -21.00
N ARG A 151 2.99 4.27 -20.18
CA ARG A 151 2.70 2.90 -20.61
C ARG A 151 1.35 2.40 -20.10
N PRO A 152 0.71 1.47 -20.80
CA PRO A 152 -0.48 0.78 -20.28
C PRO A 152 -0.20 0.04 -18.97
N LEU A 153 -1.20 -0.05 -18.09
CA LEU A 153 -1.13 -0.89 -16.88
C LEU A 153 -0.77 -2.35 -17.19
N ALA A 154 -1.25 -2.87 -18.32
CA ALA A 154 -0.95 -4.21 -18.80
C ALA A 154 0.55 -4.50 -18.96
N ASP A 155 1.37 -3.47 -19.18
CA ASP A 155 2.80 -3.59 -19.47
C ASP A 155 3.67 -3.27 -18.24
N HIS A 156 3.06 -3.03 -17.07
CA HIS A 156 3.80 -2.80 -15.84
C HIS A 156 4.39 -4.09 -15.29
N THR A 157 5.64 -4.04 -14.85
CA THR A 157 6.27 -5.11 -14.09
C THR A 157 5.99 -4.97 -12.60
N LEU A 158 6.29 -6.01 -11.82
CA LEU A 158 6.26 -5.92 -10.35
C LEU A 158 7.12 -4.77 -9.84
N GLU A 159 8.34 -4.66 -10.35
CA GLU A 159 9.28 -3.60 -9.98
C GLU A 159 8.70 -2.21 -10.25
N ASN A 160 7.99 -2.01 -11.38
CA ASN A 160 7.33 -0.74 -11.64
C ASN A 160 6.31 -0.40 -10.53
N LEU A 161 5.42 -1.34 -10.20
CA LEU A 161 4.39 -1.10 -9.16
C LEU A 161 4.95 -0.92 -7.76
N LEU A 162 6.16 -1.44 -7.48
CA LEU A 162 6.80 -1.34 -6.17
C LEU A 162 7.77 -0.17 -6.03
N GLU A 163 8.38 0.32 -7.11
CA GLU A 163 9.53 1.24 -7.00
C GLU A 163 9.44 2.50 -7.87
N THR A 164 8.40 2.67 -8.70
CA THR A 164 8.25 3.88 -9.51
C THR A 164 8.13 5.12 -8.62
N ARG A 165 8.93 6.16 -8.92
CA ARG A 165 8.97 7.44 -8.22
C ARG A 165 9.06 8.60 -9.21
N ALA A 166 10.19 8.72 -9.89
CA ALA A 166 10.45 9.76 -10.88
C ALA A 166 10.46 9.19 -12.30
N ILE A 167 10.23 10.07 -13.26
CA ILE A 167 10.25 9.75 -14.68
C ILE A 167 11.13 10.78 -15.41
N PRO A 168 12.25 10.34 -16.01
CA PRO A 168 12.75 8.97 -16.02
C PRO A 168 13.31 8.53 -14.65
N PRO A 169 13.43 7.21 -14.38
CA PRO A 169 13.78 6.68 -13.04
C PRO A 169 15.10 7.19 -12.48
N GLU A 170 16.08 7.49 -13.33
CA GLU A 170 17.38 8.04 -12.96
C GLU A 170 17.30 9.37 -12.21
N ASN A 171 16.19 10.11 -12.32
CA ASN A 171 15.99 11.35 -11.58
C ASN A 171 15.77 11.09 -10.08
N GLY A 172 15.39 9.87 -9.68
CA GLY A 172 15.28 9.49 -8.27
C GLY A 172 14.37 10.43 -7.46
N TYR A 173 14.96 11.28 -6.62
CA TYR A 173 14.24 12.24 -5.77
C TYR A 173 14.17 13.66 -6.35
N ASP A 174 14.77 13.90 -7.52
CA ASP A 174 14.83 15.21 -8.15
C ASP A 174 13.60 15.51 -9.05
N GLY A 175 12.76 14.52 -9.33
CA GLY A 175 11.59 14.66 -10.19
C GLY A 175 11.91 14.86 -11.70
N PRO A 176 10.92 15.05 -12.57
CA PRO A 176 9.49 15.10 -12.25
C PRO A 176 9.01 13.73 -11.78
N PHE A 177 8.08 13.73 -10.84
CA PHE A 177 7.48 12.53 -10.28
C PHE A 177 6.37 12.01 -11.19
N TRP A 178 6.14 10.70 -11.17
CA TRP A 178 5.13 10.10 -12.04
C TRP A 178 3.73 10.70 -11.82
N PHE A 179 3.43 11.09 -10.59
CA PHE A 179 2.15 11.68 -10.19
C PHE A 179 1.99 13.14 -10.60
N ASP A 180 3.07 13.85 -10.98
CA ASP A 180 3.00 15.25 -11.44
C ASP A 180 2.25 15.40 -12.77
N PHE A 181 2.16 14.32 -13.56
CA PHE A 181 1.54 14.33 -14.89
C PHE A 181 0.72 13.05 -15.16
N HIS A 182 0.29 12.35 -14.11
CA HIS A 182 -0.67 11.25 -14.24
C HIS A 182 -2.07 11.82 -14.44
N GLU A 183 -2.68 11.54 -15.60
CA GLU A 183 -4.01 12.05 -15.98
C GLU A 183 -5.10 10.97 -15.93
N GLY A 184 -4.78 9.81 -15.37
CA GLY A 184 -5.71 8.70 -15.16
C GLY A 184 -6.47 8.24 -16.41
N PRO A 185 -7.63 7.58 -16.20
CA PRO A 185 -7.94 6.73 -15.04
C PRO A 185 -6.98 5.52 -14.94
N PRO A 186 -6.91 4.81 -13.79
CA PRO A 186 -7.65 5.00 -12.51
C PRO A 186 -7.03 6.07 -11.59
N ARG A 187 -7.72 6.40 -10.49
CA ARG A 187 -7.15 7.18 -9.37
C ARG A 187 -6.24 6.29 -8.54
N VAL A 188 -4.96 6.66 -8.41
CA VAL A 188 -3.92 5.80 -7.85
C VAL A 188 -3.52 6.22 -6.44
N PHE A 189 -3.69 5.32 -5.47
CA PHE A 189 -3.20 5.46 -4.10
C PHE A 189 -1.83 4.80 -3.98
N PHE A 190 -0.86 5.52 -3.42
CA PHE A 190 0.53 5.07 -3.34
C PHE A 190 1.27 5.53 -2.08
N GLY A 191 2.39 4.88 -1.82
CA GLY A 191 3.35 5.15 -0.75
C GLY A 191 4.76 5.35 -1.30
N HIS A 192 5.77 4.73 -0.67
CA HIS A 192 7.17 4.59 -1.15
C HIS A 192 8.01 5.88 -1.31
N THR A 193 7.44 6.91 -1.89
CA THR A 193 8.02 8.24 -2.03
C THR A 193 7.65 9.02 -0.79
N VAL A 194 8.60 9.15 0.14
CA VAL A 194 8.38 9.93 1.36
C VAL A 194 8.11 11.40 0.99
N LEU A 195 6.88 11.83 1.23
CA LEU A 195 6.41 13.18 0.99
C LEU A 195 6.52 14.03 2.28
N ALA A 196 6.69 15.33 2.11
CA ALA A 196 6.64 16.29 3.20
C ALA A 196 5.22 16.37 3.80
N GLU A 197 4.21 16.36 2.95
CA GLU A 197 2.78 16.40 3.29
C GLU A 197 2.05 15.40 2.39
N PRO A 198 0.85 14.90 2.76
CA PRO A 198 0.11 14.05 1.85
C PRO A 198 -0.18 14.78 0.53
N TYR A 199 -0.16 14.02 -0.58
CA TYR A 199 -0.41 14.55 -1.92
C TYR A 199 -1.79 14.14 -2.40
N GLU A 200 -2.48 15.05 -3.07
CA GLU A 200 -3.77 14.77 -3.70
C GLU A 200 -3.90 15.50 -5.05
N SER A 201 -4.30 14.73 -6.05
CA SER A 201 -4.87 15.21 -7.31
C SER A 201 -6.12 14.39 -7.65
N GLU A 202 -6.77 14.72 -8.77
CA GLU A 202 -7.88 13.92 -9.32
C GLU A 202 -7.46 12.45 -9.52
N TRP A 203 -6.20 12.20 -9.91
CA TRP A 203 -5.77 10.89 -10.36
C TRP A 203 -4.72 10.22 -9.47
N ALA A 204 -4.20 10.89 -8.45
CA ALA A 204 -3.21 10.30 -7.56
C ALA A 204 -3.33 10.80 -6.11
N VAL A 205 -3.09 9.91 -5.15
CA VAL A 205 -3.12 10.18 -3.72
C VAL A 205 -1.87 9.55 -3.07
N GLY A 206 -0.97 10.38 -2.55
CA GLY A 206 0.28 9.97 -1.94
C GLY A 206 0.21 10.00 -0.42
N LEU A 207 0.48 8.86 0.22
CA LEU A 207 0.22 8.63 1.65
C LEU A 207 1.48 8.37 2.49
N ASP A 208 2.64 8.11 1.87
CA ASP A 208 3.89 7.96 2.61
C ASP A 208 4.39 9.34 3.06
N THR A 209 3.95 9.74 4.25
CA THR A 209 4.40 10.96 4.92
C THR A 209 5.57 10.70 5.87
N GLY A 210 6.26 9.56 5.76
CA GLY A 210 7.48 9.26 6.48
C GLY A 210 7.31 9.01 7.98
N CYS A 211 6.30 8.24 8.39
CA CYS A 211 6.05 7.91 9.80
C CYS A 211 7.31 7.47 10.55
N VAL A 212 8.00 6.44 10.03
CA VAL A 212 9.24 5.91 10.64
C VAL A 212 10.38 6.92 10.73
N HIS A 213 10.29 8.01 9.96
CA HIS A 213 11.24 9.10 9.92
C HIS A 213 10.90 10.24 10.88
N GLY A 214 9.96 10.02 11.81
CA GLY A 214 9.56 10.99 12.83
C GLY A 214 8.61 12.06 12.33
N ARG A 215 7.88 11.78 11.24
CA ARG A 215 6.87 12.69 10.68
C ARG A 215 5.48 12.24 11.13
N GLN A 216 4.64 11.74 10.22
CA GLN A 216 3.30 11.26 10.56
C GLN A 216 2.96 9.98 9.78
N LEU A 217 2.08 9.16 10.34
CA LEU A 217 1.37 8.11 9.61
C LEU A 217 0.06 8.71 9.09
N THR A 218 -0.20 8.55 7.80
CA THR A 218 -1.36 9.16 7.13
C THR A 218 -2.27 8.10 6.55
N ALA A 219 -3.57 8.31 6.72
CA ALA A 219 -4.63 7.62 6.03
C ALA A 219 -5.46 8.59 5.20
N TYR A 220 -6.19 8.05 4.23
CA TYR A 220 -7.22 8.74 3.47
C TYR A 220 -8.54 8.00 3.65
N ASP A 221 -9.58 8.72 4.04
CA ASP A 221 -10.97 8.24 3.98
C ASP A 221 -11.47 8.43 2.55
N TYR A 222 -11.66 7.32 1.84
CA TYR A 222 -12.04 7.34 0.43
C TYR A 222 -13.44 7.92 0.20
N ARG A 223 -14.37 7.77 1.15
CA ARG A 223 -15.75 8.25 0.99
C ARG A 223 -15.91 9.69 1.44
N ALA A 224 -15.20 10.09 2.49
CA ALA A 224 -15.20 11.47 2.98
C ALA A 224 -14.23 12.39 2.22
N GLU A 225 -13.31 11.82 1.44
CA GLU A 225 -12.25 12.53 0.72
C GLU A 225 -11.38 13.39 1.67
N GLU A 226 -10.98 12.79 2.80
CA GLU A 226 -10.24 13.48 3.86
C GLU A 226 -8.95 12.73 4.24
N PHE A 227 -7.89 13.49 4.53
CA PHE A 227 -6.68 12.95 5.15
C PHE A 227 -6.78 12.91 6.67
N ILE A 228 -6.43 11.77 7.25
CA ILE A 228 -6.32 11.57 8.70
C ILE A 228 -4.86 11.24 9.02
N GLY A 229 -4.20 12.11 9.79
CA GLY A 229 -2.81 11.95 10.19
C GLY A 229 -2.64 11.78 11.70
N VAL A 230 -1.65 10.97 12.11
CA VAL A 230 -1.15 10.93 13.48
C VAL A 230 0.36 11.14 13.50
N PRO A 231 0.90 12.04 14.36
CA PRO A 231 2.33 12.28 14.42
C PRO A 231 3.06 11.05 14.98
N ALA A 232 4.24 10.79 14.45
CA ALA A 232 5.14 9.80 15.02
C ALA A 232 5.59 10.24 16.41
N GLN A 233 5.71 9.28 17.33
CA GLN A 233 6.11 9.57 18.71
C GLN A 233 7.59 9.97 18.80
N GLU A 234 8.41 9.44 17.89
CA GLU A 234 9.83 9.72 17.79
C GLU A 234 10.36 9.44 16.37
N THR A 235 11.60 9.84 16.11
CA THR A 235 12.31 9.44 14.88
C THR A 235 12.97 8.08 15.05
N TYR A 236 12.30 7.01 14.61
CA TYR A 236 12.85 5.65 14.64
C TYR A 236 14.02 5.46 13.65
N ARG A 237 13.97 6.13 12.50
CA ARG A 237 15.00 6.05 11.47
C ARG A 237 15.29 7.42 10.86
N GLN A 238 16.54 7.86 10.94
CA GLN A 238 16.99 9.07 10.25
C GLN A 238 16.86 8.93 8.72
N ARG A 239 16.46 10.02 8.07
CA ARG A 239 16.38 10.16 6.61
C ARG A 239 17.09 11.44 6.20
N ASP A 240 17.74 11.41 5.03
CA ASP A 240 18.28 12.62 4.42
C ASP A 240 17.11 13.53 4.01
N PRO A 241 17.03 14.78 4.53
CA PRO A 241 15.98 15.73 4.15
C PRO A 241 15.89 15.97 2.63
N ALA A 242 16.99 15.84 1.89
CA ALA A 242 16.99 15.98 0.42
C ALA A 242 16.22 14.86 -0.30
N THR A 243 15.88 13.78 0.40
CA THR A 243 15.09 12.65 -0.12
C THR A 243 13.66 12.65 0.39
N VAL A 244 13.22 13.75 1.00
CA VAL A 244 11.81 14.03 1.32
C VAL A 244 11.29 14.95 0.23
N VAL A 245 10.30 14.47 -0.52
CA VAL A 245 9.74 15.20 -1.65
C VAL A 245 8.71 16.19 -1.15
N ASP A 246 8.85 17.46 -1.53
CA ASP A 246 7.78 18.43 -1.33
C ASP A 246 6.82 18.32 -2.53
N PRO A 247 5.58 17.82 -2.34
CA PRO A 247 4.61 17.78 -3.42
C PRO A 247 4.19 19.19 -3.89
N ALA A 248 4.49 20.25 -3.13
CA ALA A 248 4.18 21.62 -3.48
C ALA A 248 5.31 22.28 -4.29
N THR A 249 5.46 21.89 -5.56
CA THR A 249 6.16 22.72 -6.55
C THR A 249 5.44 22.69 -7.91
N ASP A 250 4.77 23.82 -8.22
CA ASP A 250 4.21 24.24 -9.51
C ASP A 250 2.96 23.51 -10.08
N VAL A 251 1.80 23.74 -9.45
CA VAL A 251 0.59 24.12 -10.20
C VAL A 251 0.59 25.64 -10.38
N GLY A 252 1.53 26.12 -11.19
CA GLY A 252 1.74 27.54 -11.48
C GLY A 252 1.65 27.83 -12.98
N GLY A 253 0.48 28.26 -13.45
CA GLY A 253 0.33 28.99 -14.73
C GLY A 253 -0.73 28.49 -15.68
#